data_AF-A0A7L1P4S0-F1
#
_entry.id   AF-A0A7L1P4S0-F1
#
_cell.length_a   1.000
_cell.length_b   1.000
_cell.length_c   1.000
_cell.angle_alpha   90.00
_cell.angle_beta   90.00
_cell.angle_gamma   90.00
#
_symmetry.space_group_name_H-M   'P 1'
#
loop_
_entity.id
_entity.type
_entity.pdbx_description
1 polymer ?
#
loop_
_entity_poly.entity_id
_entity_poly.type
_entity_poly.pdbx_seq_one_letter_code
_entity_poly.pdbx_strand_id
1 'polypeptide(L)'
;SGSALAANVCKKITGRLTSAIAKQEDVSVQLEALDIMADMLSRQGGLLVNFHPSILTCLLPQLTSPRLAVRKRTIIALGHLVMSCGNMVFVDLIEHLLTELSKNDSMSTTRTYIQCIAAISRQAGHRIGEYLEKIIPLVVKFCNVDDDELREYCIQAFESFVRRCPKEVYPHVSTIINICLKYLTYDPNYNYDDEDEDENAMDADGGDDDDQG
;
A
#
# COMPACT_ATOMS: atom_id res chain seq x y z
N SER A 1 39.10 -0.52 3.37
CA SER A 1 39.34 -1.97 3.29
C SER A 1 38.19 -2.87 3.78
N GLY A 2 37.05 -2.36 4.28
CA GLY A 2 35.80 -3.17 4.45
C GLY A 2 34.73 -2.91 3.38
N SER A 3 34.58 -1.64 2.96
CA SER A 3 33.55 -1.22 1.99
C SER A 3 33.73 -1.82 0.58
N ALA A 4 34.96 -1.95 0.09
CA ALA A 4 35.22 -2.55 -1.24
C ALA A 4 34.86 -4.05 -1.29
N LEU A 5 35.09 -4.79 -0.20
CA LEU A 5 34.70 -6.20 -0.09
C LEU A 5 33.17 -6.33 -0.06
N ALA A 6 32.50 -5.51 0.76
CA ALA A 6 31.04 -5.47 0.83
C ALA A 6 30.42 -5.15 -0.55
N ALA A 7 30.95 -4.16 -1.27
CA ALA A 7 30.48 -3.81 -2.61
C ALA A 7 30.61 -4.97 -3.61
N ASN A 8 31.74 -5.69 -3.59
CA ASN A 8 31.97 -6.85 -4.45
C ASN A 8 31.03 -8.03 -4.11
N VAL A 9 30.79 -8.27 -2.82
CA VAL A 9 29.86 -9.31 -2.35
C VAL A 9 28.43 -8.96 -2.77
N CYS A 10 27.97 -7.73 -2.48
CA CYS A 10 26.66 -7.24 -2.88
C CYS A 10 26.46 -7.39 -4.39
N LYS A 11 27.42 -6.93 -5.20
CA LYS A 11 27.38 -7.06 -6.67
C LYS A 11 27.21 -8.51 -7.15
N LYS A 12 27.96 -9.45 -6.55
CA LYS A 12 27.90 -10.88 -6.95
C LYS A 12 26.57 -11.54 -6.54
N ILE A 13 26.04 -11.14 -5.39
CA ILE A 13 24.78 -11.67 -4.86
C ILE A 13 23.57 -11.11 -5.62
N THR A 14 23.55 -9.79 -5.89
CA THR A 14 22.42 -9.11 -6.55
C THR A 14 22.01 -9.79 -7.84
N GLY A 15 22.94 -10.13 -8.74
CA GLY A 15 22.60 -10.78 -10.01
C GLY A 15 21.94 -12.16 -9.85
N ARG A 16 22.36 -12.92 -8.82
CA ARG A 16 21.74 -14.22 -8.50
C ARG A 16 20.34 -14.04 -7.91
N LEU A 17 20.17 -13.07 -7.02
CA LEU A 17 18.86 -12.77 -6.43
C LEU A 17 17.88 -12.27 -7.48
N THR A 18 18.28 -11.35 -8.37
CA THR A 18 17.45 -10.88 -9.49
C THR A 18 16.98 -12.06 -10.34
N SER A 19 17.87 -13.01 -10.63
CA SER A 19 17.51 -14.23 -11.37
C SER A 19 16.56 -15.14 -10.58
N ALA A 20 16.79 -15.33 -9.29
CA ALA A 20 15.94 -16.15 -8.43
C ALA A 20 14.52 -15.57 -8.29
N ILE A 21 14.40 -14.25 -8.16
CA ILE A 21 13.12 -13.54 -8.09
C ILE A 21 12.36 -13.66 -9.42
N ALA A 22 13.06 -13.55 -10.56
CA ALA A 22 12.45 -13.57 -11.88
C ALA A 22 11.99 -14.96 -12.36
N LYS A 23 12.69 -16.04 -11.98
CA LYS A 23 12.39 -17.39 -12.48
C LYS A 23 11.06 -17.96 -11.99
N GLN A 24 10.60 -17.57 -10.81
CA GLN A 24 9.33 -18.03 -10.21
C GLN A 24 9.13 -19.56 -10.12
N GLU A 25 10.18 -20.37 -10.34
CA GLU A 25 10.10 -21.84 -10.34
C GLU A 25 9.76 -22.41 -8.96
N ASP A 26 10.36 -21.82 -7.91
CA ASP A 26 10.12 -22.18 -6.51
C ASP A 26 9.78 -20.92 -5.70
N VAL A 27 8.54 -20.86 -5.22
CA VAL A 27 8.03 -19.75 -4.42
C VAL A 27 8.81 -19.60 -3.12
N SER A 28 9.27 -20.69 -2.49
CA SER A 28 10.07 -20.64 -1.27
C SER A 28 11.39 -19.91 -1.52
N VAL A 29 12.10 -20.29 -2.59
CA VAL A 29 13.35 -19.64 -3.00
C VAL A 29 13.12 -18.18 -3.38
N GLN A 30 12.03 -17.89 -4.09
CA GLN A 30 11.67 -16.52 -4.45
C GLN A 30 11.44 -15.64 -3.22
N LEU A 31 10.69 -16.15 -2.24
CA LEU A 31 10.36 -15.47 -1.00
C LEU A 31 11.63 -15.16 -0.19
N GLU A 32 12.55 -16.12 -0.05
CA GLU A 32 13.85 -15.89 0.60
C GLU A 32 14.72 -14.90 -0.20
N ALA A 33 14.72 -14.98 -1.53
CA ALA A 33 15.47 -14.06 -2.36
C ALA A 33 14.97 -12.61 -2.22
N LEU A 34 13.65 -12.41 -2.08
CA LEU A 34 13.04 -11.10 -1.82
C LEU A 34 13.45 -10.54 -0.46
N ASP A 35 13.46 -11.37 0.59
CA ASP A 35 13.88 -10.93 1.92
C ASP A 35 15.35 -10.55 1.94
N ILE A 36 16.23 -11.38 1.37
CA ILE A 36 17.66 -11.06 1.25
C ILE A 36 17.86 -9.76 0.45
N MET A 37 17.10 -9.56 -0.64
CA MET A 37 17.15 -8.31 -1.42
C MET A 37 16.73 -7.10 -0.58
N ALA A 38 15.61 -7.20 0.14
CA ALA A 38 15.12 -6.12 1.01
C ALA A 38 16.13 -5.76 2.09
N ASP A 39 16.77 -6.76 2.69
CA ASP A 39 17.80 -6.64 3.70
C ASP A 39 19.08 -5.98 3.17
N MET A 40 19.49 -6.33 1.96
CA MET A 40 20.63 -5.70 1.29
C MET A 40 20.33 -4.24 0.93
N LEU A 41 19.12 -3.94 0.46
CA LEU A 41 18.71 -2.57 0.12
C LEU A 41 18.63 -1.68 1.37
N SER A 42 18.11 -2.19 2.48
CA SER A 42 17.95 -1.40 3.72
C SER A 42 19.29 -1.03 4.35
N ARG A 43 20.27 -1.94 4.32
CA ARG A 43 21.57 -1.75 4.99
C ARG A 43 22.68 -1.24 4.06
N GLN A 44 22.65 -1.60 2.78
CA GLN A 44 23.71 -1.32 1.81
C GLN A 44 23.19 -0.70 0.49
N GLY A 45 21.99 -0.10 0.50
CA GLY A 45 21.36 0.46 -0.70
C GLY A 45 22.26 1.40 -1.52
N GLY A 46 23.06 2.24 -0.85
CA GLY A 46 24.01 3.15 -1.52
C GLY A 46 25.15 2.46 -2.29
N LEU A 47 25.49 1.20 -1.98
CA LEU A 47 26.46 0.42 -2.75
C LEU A 47 25.85 -0.21 -4.01
N LEU A 48 24.51 -0.26 -4.08
CA LEU A 48 23.75 -0.93 -5.12
C LEU A 48 23.22 0.03 -6.20
N VAL A 49 23.61 1.30 -6.20
CA VAL A 49 23.07 2.34 -7.09
C VAL A 49 23.07 1.93 -8.57
N ASN A 50 24.17 1.31 -9.03
CA ASN A 50 24.29 0.83 -10.42
C ASN A 50 23.37 -0.36 -10.75
N PHE A 51 22.82 -1.03 -9.73
CA PHE A 51 21.92 -2.17 -9.87
C PHE A 51 20.46 -1.80 -9.64
N HIS A 52 20.17 -0.63 -9.08
CA HIS A 52 18.79 -0.20 -8.77
C HIS A 52 17.84 -0.29 -9.98
N PRO A 53 18.22 0.10 -11.22
CA PRO A 53 17.33 -0.07 -12.37
C PRO A 53 16.99 -1.54 -12.63
N SER A 54 17.98 -2.44 -12.56
CA SER A 54 17.78 -3.88 -12.75
C SER A 54 16.95 -4.51 -11.62
N ILE A 55 17.17 -4.07 -10.38
CA ILE A 55 16.38 -4.47 -9.21
C ILE A 55 14.92 -4.03 -9.40
N LEU A 56 14.68 -2.77 -9.81
CA LEU A 56 13.34 -2.27 -10.06
C LEU A 56 12.62 -3.11 -11.12
N THR A 57 13.22 -3.31 -12.29
CA THR A 57 12.64 -4.11 -13.38
C THR A 57 12.30 -5.54 -12.95
N CYS A 58 13.05 -6.09 -11.99
CA CYS A 58 12.82 -7.42 -11.44
C CYS A 58 11.69 -7.46 -10.40
N LEU A 59 11.56 -6.42 -9.58
CA LEU A 59 10.55 -6.33 -8.51
C LEU A 59 9.16 -5.95 -9.04
N LEU A 60 9.04 -5.08 -10.04
CA LEU A 60 7.74 -4.60 -10.54
C LEU A 60 6.78 -5.74 -10.93
N PRO A 61 7.20 -6.76 -11.71
CA PRO A 61 6.31 -7.88 -12.06
C PRO A 61 5.85 -8.72 -10.85
N GLN A 62 6.54 -8.63 -9.71
CA GLN A 62 6.18 -9.40 -8.52
C GLN A 62 5.00 -8.80 -7.76
N LEU A 63 4.66 -7.53 -8.02
CA LEU A 63 3.46 -6.89 -7.47
C LEU A 63 2.16 -7.52 -7.98
N THR A 64 2.20 -8.23 -9.11
CA THR A 64 1.05 -8.96 -9.66
C THR A 64 1.11 -10.46 -9.43
N SER A 65 2.10 -10.97 -8.68
CA SER A 65 2.26 -12.40 -8.38
C SER A 65 0.95 -13.04 -7.87
N PRO A 66 0.59 -14.27 -8.24
CA PRO A 66 -0.60 -14.93 -7.68
C PRO A 66 -0.50 -15.18 -6.16
N ARG A 67 0.70 -15.04 -5.56
CA ARG A 67 0.94 -15.25 -4.13
C ARG A 67 1.03 -13.91 -3.40
N LEU A 68 0.09 -13.65 -2.49
CA LEU A 68 0.09 -12.42 -1.67
C LEU A 68 1.38 -12.24 -0.85
N ALA A 69 1.99 -13.34 -0.38
CA ALA A 69 3.26 -13.28 0.35
C ALA A 69 4.39 -12.68 -0.49
N VAL A 70 4.44 -13.02 -1.79
CA VAL A 70 5.43 -12.48 -2.74
C VAL A 70 5.20 -10.99 -2.95
N ARG A 71 3.94 -10.58 -3.12
CA ARG A 71 3.57 -9.16 -3.24
C ARG A 71 3.98 -8.36 -2.01
N LYS A 72 3.69 -8.86 -0.81
CA LYS A 72 4.05 -8.21 0.47
C LYS A 72 5.56 -8.04 0.62
N ARG A 73 6.37 -9.08 0.35
CA ARG A 73 7.85 -8.98 0.41
C ARG A 73 8.42 -8.05 -0.67
N THR A 74 7.79 -8.01 -1.85
CA THR A 74 8.14 -7.08 -2.92
C THR A 74 7.91 -5.62 -2.51
N ILE A 75 6.77 -5.32 -1.89
CA ILE A 75 6.47 -3.97 -1.36
C ILE A 75 7.55 -3.54 -0.35
N ILE A 76 7.96 -4.44 0.55
CA ILE A 76 9.02 -4.16 1.52
C ILE A 76 10.35 -3.84 0.80
N ALA A 77 10.74 -4.64 -0.19
CA ALA A 77 11.95 -4.41 -0.98
C ALA A 77 11.91 -3.06 -1.72
N LEU A 78 10.78 -2.71 -2.35
CA LEU A 78 10.59 -1.41 -3.01
C LEU A 78 10.64 -0.24 -2.02
N GLY A 79 10.06 -0.41 -0.83
CA GLY A 79 10.17 0.56 0.26
C GLY A 79 11.63 0.83 0.66
N HIS A 80 12.47 -0.20 0.73
CA HIS A 80 13.90 -0.02 0.99
C HIS A 80 14.67 0.54 -0.22
N LEU A 81 14.26 0.20 -1.45
CA LEU A 81 14.89 0.72 -2.67
C LEU A 81 14.79 2.25 -2.73
N VAL A 82 13.61 2.81 -2.44
CA VAL A 82 13.37 4.26 -2.55
C VAL A 82 14.18 5.12 -1.58
N MET A 83 14.76 4.51 -0.54
CA MET A 83 15.63 5.19 0.43
C MET A 83 16.99 5.58 -0.16
N SER A 84 17.44 4.90 -1.22
CA SER A 84 18.79 5.10 -1.79
C SER A 84 18.81 5.24 -3.31
N CYS A 85 17.68 5.05 -4.00
CA CYS A 85 17.64 5.13 -5.45
C CYS A 85 17.71 6.56 -5.98
N GLY A 86 18.31 6.72 -7.16
CA GLY A 86 18.34 7.99 -7.88
C GLY A 86 16.94 8.44 -8.35
N ASN A 87 16.84 9.67 -8.84
CA ASN A 87 15.56 10.24 -9.26
C ASN A 87 14.90 9.48 -10.40
N MET A 88 15.65 9.07 -11.43
CA MET A 88 15.09 8.30 -12.56
C MET A 88 14.36 7.03 -12.08
N VAL A 89 15.01 6.20 -11.27
CA VAL A 89 14.42 4.95 -10.75
C VAL A 89 13.18 5.23 -9.89
N PHE A 90 13.18 6.33 -9.14
CA PHE A 90 12.02 6.72 -8.34
C PHE A 90 10.85 7.16 -9.22
N VAL A 91 11.09 8.00 -10.23
CA VAL A 91 10.06 8.43 -11.18
C VAL A 91 9.47 7.22 -11.91
N ASP A 92 10.32 6.33 -12.44
CA ASP A 92 9.89 5.12 -13.14
C ASP A 92 8.96 4.24 -12.27
N LEU A 93 9.29 4.10 -10.98
CA LEU A 93 8.46 3.38 -10.02
C LEU A 93 7.10 4.06 -9.81
N ILE A 94 7.07 5.36 -9.56
CA ILE A 94 5.82 6.09 -9.31
C ILE A 94 4.94 6.10 -10.55
N GLU A 95 5.50 6.33 -11.74
CA GLU A 95 4.76 6.30 -13.00
C GLU A 95 4.16 4.92 -13.28
N HIS A 96 4.92 3.85 -13.01
CA HIS A 96 4.38 2.49 -13.11
C HIS A 96 3.19 2.28 -12.17
N LEU A 97 3.32 2.63 -10.89
CA LEU A 97 2.24 2.48 -9.91
C LEU A 97 0.98 3.28 -10.29
N LEU A 98 1.15 4.53 -10.73
CA LEU A 98 0.03 5.38 -11.16
C LEU A 98 -0.66 4.84 -12.42
N THR A 99 0.12 4.33 -13.38
CA THR A 99 -0.39 3.73 -14.61
C THR A 99 -1.22 2.49 -14.30
N GLU A 100 -0.70 1.59 -13.47
CA GLU A 100 -1.38 0.34 -13.10
C GLU A 100 -2.63 0.59 -12.25
N LEU A 101 -2.59 1.54 -11.30
CA LEU A 101 -3.78 1.96 -10.56
C LEU A 101 -4.85 2.57 -11.47
N SER A 102 -4.45 3.29 -12.52
CA SER A 102 -5.39 3.89 -13.47
C SER A 102 -6.07 2.85 -14.36
N LYS A 103 -5.39 1.74 -14.69
CA LYS A 103 -5.98 0.61 -15.41
C LYS A 103 -7.06 -0.10 -14.59
N ASN A 104 -6.80 -0.28 -13.29
CA ASN A 104 -7.72 -0.90 -12.34
C ASN A 104 -8.17 -2.32 -12.78
N ASP A 105 -7.22 -3.15 -13.24
CA ASP A 105 -7.49 -4.47 -13.83
C ASP A 105 -8.12 -5.47 -12.85
N SER A 106 -7.76 -5.41 -11.56
CA SER A 106 -8.37 -6.26 -10.52
C SER A 106 -8.31 -5.60 -9.14
N MET A 107 -9.34 -5.82 -8.31
CA MET A 107 -9.34 -5.31 -6.93
C MET A 107 -8.15 -5.81 -6.13
N SER A 108 -7.76 -7.08 -6.29
CA SER A 108 -6.59 -7.66 -5.63
C SER A 108 -5.28 -6.92 -5.95
N THR A 109 -5.05 -6.57 -7.23
CA THR A 109 -3.86 -5.82 -7.63
C THR A 109 -3.95 -4.35 -7.20
N THR A 110 -5.14 -3.75 -7.28
CA THR A 110 -5.37 -2.38 -6.80
C THR A 110 -5.04 -2.24 -5.32
N ARG A 111 -5.53 -3.16 -4.47
CA ARG A 111 -5.15 -3.24 -3.04
C ARG A 111 -3.62 -3.28 -2.86
N THR A 112 -2.93 -4.11 -3.65
CA THR A 112 -1.47 -4.25 -3.59
C THR A 112 -0.75 -2.94 -3.95
N TYR A 113 -1.17 -2.26 -5.00
CA TYR A 113 -0.55 -1.00 -5.43
C TYR A 113 -0.80 0.14 -4.43
N ILE A 114 -1.98 0.20 -3.81
CA ILE A 114 -2.27 1.16 -2.72
C ILE A 114 -1.33 0.91 -1.52
N GLN A 115 -1.17 -0.34 -1.10
CA GLN A 115 -0.22 -0.71 -0.06
C GLN A 115 1.23 -0.33 -0.43
N CYS A 116 1.60 -0.50 -1.70
CA CYS A 116 2.92 -0.13 -2.20
C CYS A 116 3.16 1.39 -2.09
N ILE A 117 2.20 2.21 -2.53
CA ILE A 117 2.26 3.66 -2.39
C ILE A 117 2.38 4.07 -0.91
N ALA A 118 1.57 3.46 -0.03
CA ALA A 118 1.63 3.74 1.40
C ALA A 118 3.02 3.42 1.99
N ALA A 119 3.61 2.29 1.60
CA ALA A 119 4.96 1.88 2.02
C ALA A 119 6.06 2.83 1.50
N ILE A 120 5.99 3.24 0.23
CA ILE A 120 6.92 4.21 -0.35
C ILE A 120 6.81 5.55 0.40
N SER A 121 5.60 6.01 0.71
CA SER A 121 5.40 7.24 1.49
C SER A 121 6.05 7.17 2.88
N ARG A 122 5.96 6.03 3.57
CA ARG A 122 6.64 5.83 4.87
C ARG A 122 8.15 6.02 4.75
N GLN A 123 8.76 5.53 3.68
CA GLN A 123 10.22 5.54 3.51
C GLN A 123 10.74 6.83 2.84
N ALA A 124 10.00 7.40 1.89
CA ALA A 124 10.44 8.48 1.01
C ALA A 124 9.39 9.61 0.88
N GLY A 125 8.77 10.00 2.00
CA GLY A 125 7.78 11.09 2.06
C GLY A 125 8.17 12.36 1.31
N HIS A 126 9.37 12.88 1.58
CA HIS A 126 9.90 14.08 0.92
C HIS A 126 9.96 14.00 -0.62
N ARG A 127 10.03 12.79 -1.20
CA ARG A 127 10.06 12.57 -2.66
C ARG A 127 8.67 12.35 -3.23
N ILE A 128 7.83 11.57 -2.52
CA ILE A 128 6.48 11.27 -2.99
C ILE A 128 5.54 12.49 -2.88
N GLY A 129 5.89 13.48 -2.04
CA GLY A 129 5.15 14.73 -1.85
C GLY A 129 4.79 15.42 -3.17
N GLU A 130 5.72 15.48 -4.12
CA GLU A 130 5.53 16.09 -5.45
C GLU A 130 4.47 15.39 -6.32
N TYR A 131 4.10 14.16 -5.96
CA TYR A 131 3.14 13.34 -6.70
C TYR A 131 1.78 13.25 -6.00
N LEU A 132 1.63 13.84 -4.80
CA LEU A 132 0.41 13.71 -4.00
C LEU A 132 -0.82 14.33 -4.66
N GLU A 133 -0.65 15.39 -5.45
CA GLU A 133 -1.75 15.98 -6.23
C GLU A 133 -2.42 14.97 -7.18
N LYS A 134 -1.65 13.99 -7.68
CA LYS A 134 -2.16 12.90 -8.55
C LYS A 134 -2.58 11.68 -7.74
N ILE A 135 -1.85 11.35 -6.68
CA ILE A 135 -2.09 10.14 -5.87
C ILE A 135 -3.36 10.29 -5.04
N ILE A 136 -3.56 11.41 -4.34
CA ILE A 136 -4.67 11.57 -3.39
C ILE A 136 -6.03 11.39 -4.05
N PRO A 137 -6.34 12.01 -5.22
CA PRO A 137 -7.62 11.78 -5.90
C PRO A 137 -7.88 10.31 -6.24
N LEU A 138 -6.84 9.55 -6.63
CA LEU A 138 -6.96 8.11 -6.88
C LEU A 138 -7.28 7.34 -5.60
N VAL A 139 -6.57 7.61 -4.50
CA VAL A 139 -6.81 6.95 -3.21
C VAL A 139 -8.22 7.28 -2.68
N VAL A 140 -8.68 8.52 -2.83
CA VAL A 140 -10.06 8.92 -2.48
C VAL A 140 -11.09 8.14 -3.31
N LYS A 141 -10.86 8.00 -4.62
CA LYS A 141 -11.73 7.20 -5.50
C LYS A 141 -11.83 5.75 -5.01
N PHE A 142 -10.70 5.13 -4.69
CA PHE A 142 -10.66 3.74 -4.23
C PHE A 142 -11.23 3.55 -2.83
N CYS A 143 -11.13 4.55 -1.95
CA CYS A 143 -11.73 4.52 -0.61
C CYS A 143 -13.27 4.50 -0.65
N ASN A 144 -13.88 4.95 -1.74
CA ASN A 144 -15.33 4.92 -1.95
C ASN A 144 -15.82 3.66 -2.67
N VAL A 145 -14.93 2.74 -3.04
CA VAL A 145 -15.33 1.43 -3.56
C VAL A 145 -15.89 0.59 -2.40
N ASP A 146 -16.85 -0.27 -2.72
CA ASP A 146 -17.46 -1.19 -1.77
C ASP A 146 -16.56 -2.41 -1.53
N ASP A 147 -15.47 -2.16 -0.79
CA ASP A 147 -14.40 -3.11 -0.52
C ASP A 147 -13.67 -2.70 0.76
N ASP A 148 -13.98 -3.36 1.88
CA ASP A 148 -13.49 -2.93 3.18
C ASP A 148 -11.97 -3.05 3.33
N GLU A 149 -11.38 -4.09 2.73
CA GLU A 149 -9.93 -4.27 2.76
C GLU A 149 -9.22 -3.15 1.98
N LEU A 150 -9.73 -2.78 0.80
CA LEU A 150 -9.21 -1.67 0.01
C LEU A 150 -9.41 -0.34 0.73
N ARG A 151 -10.57 -0.15 1.38
CA ARG A 151 -10.88 1.04 2.18
C ARG A 151 -9.88 1.20 3.32
N GLU A 152 -9.60 0.12 4.05
CA GLU A 152 -8.59 0.11 5.12
C GLU A 152 -7.21 0.50 4.57
N TYR A 153 -6.78 -0.08 3.46
CA TYR A 153 -5.50 0.29 2.83
C TYR A 153 -5.44 1.74 2.36
N CYS A 154 -6.56 2.30 1.89
CA CYS A 154 -6.64 3.72 1.54
C CYS A 154 -6.47 4.62 2.78
N ILE A 155 -7.10 4.26 3.91
CA ILE A 155 -6.96 5.01 5.17
C ILE A 155 -5.52 4.91 5.70
N GLN A 156 -4.89 3.73 5.65
CA GLN A 156 -3.48 3.56 6.00
C GLN A 156 -2.55 4.36 5.08
N ALA A 157 -2.91 4.55 3.80
CA ALA A 157 -2.18 5.42 2.88
C ALA A 157 -2.32 6.90 3.29
N PHE A 158 -3.54 7.35 3.63
CA PHE A 158 -3.77 8.72 4.13
C PHE A 158 -2.99 9.01 5.41
N GLU A 159 -2.97 8.08 6.37
CA GLU A 159 -2.14 8.17 7.59
C GLU A 159 -0.66 8.41 7.24
N SER A 160 -0.15 7.65 6.28
CA SER A 160 1.23 7.80 5.80
C SER A 160 1.47 9.17 5.16
N PHE A 161 0.58 9.65 4.29
CA PHE A 161 0.73 10.95 3.64
C PHE A 161 0.70 12.10 4.65
N VAL A 162 -0.24 12.07 5.60
CA VAL A 162 -0.36 13.09 6.65
C VAL A 162 0.90 13.15 7.51
N ARG A 163 1.47 11.99 7.87
CA ARG A 163 2.68 11.91 8.71
C ARG A 163 3.96 12.31 7.96
N ARG A 164 4.05 12.02 6.66
CA ARG A 164 5.32 12.09 5.90
C ARG A 164 5.41 13.24 4.90
N CYS A 165 4.28 13.82 4.52
CA CYS A 165 4.17 14.91 3.54
C CYS A 165 3.19 16.01 4.04
N PRO A 166 3.41 16.60 5.23
CA PRO A 166 2.41 17.45 5.88
C PRO A 166 2.10 18.75 5.12
N LYS A 167 3.03 19.27 4.31
CA LYS A 167 2.81 20.50 3.54
C LYS A 167 1.98 20.25 2.30
N GLU A 168 2.30 19.16 1.60
CA GLU A 168 1.72 18.78 0.32
C GLU A 168 0.31 18.20 0.51
N VAL A 169 0.08 17.49 1.62
CA VAL A 169 -1.24 16.93 1.95
C VAL A 169 -2.22 17.96 2.50
N TYR A 170 -1.75 19.12 2.99
CA TYR A 170 -2.56 20.11 3.71
C TYR A 170 -3.87 20.49 3.01
N PRO A 171 -3.90 20.78 1.69
CA PRO A 171 -5.14 21.12 0.97
C PRO A 171 -6.18 20.00 0.97
N HIS A 172 -5.75 18.76 1.18
CA HIS A 172 -6.59 17.56 1.13
C HIS A 172 -7.03 17.07 2.52
N VAL A 173 -6.49 17.64 3.60
CA VAL A 173 -6.76 17.18 4.97
C VAL A 173 -8.25 17.20 5.30
N SER A 174 -8.98 18.26 4.92
CA SER A 174 -10.43 18.34 5.16
C SER A 174 -11.19 17.19 4.48
N THR A 175 -10.81 16.84 3.25
CA THR A 175 -11.39 15.70 2.52
C THR A 175 -11.10 14.38 3.22
N ILE A 176 -9.85 14.17 3.66
CA ILE A 176 -9.45 12.97 4.39
C ILE A 176 -10.24 12.84 5.71
N ILE A 177 -10.38 13.94 6.46
CA ILE A 177 -11.15 13.95 7.71
C ILE A 177 -12.61 13.56 7.45
N ASN A 178 -13.26 14.14 6.44
CA ASN A 178 -14.65 13.81 6.12
C ASN A 178 -14.83 12.33 5.77
N ILE A 179 -13.88 11.75 5.03
CA ILE A 179 -13.88 10.32 4.71
C ILE A 179 -13.71 9.48 5.99
N CYS A 180 -12.73 9.81 6.83
CA CYS A 180 -12.50 9.08 8.07
C CYS A 180 -13.70 9.18 9.03
N LEU A 181 -14.37 10.33 9.12
CA LEU A 181 -15.57 10.51 9.93
C LEU A 181 -16.74 9.67 9.41
N LYS A 182 -16.92 9.58 8.08
CA LYS A 182 -17.94 8.73 7.48
C LYS A 182 -17.77 7.25 7.86
N TYR A 183 -16.53 6.76 7.84
CA TYR A 183 -16.23 5.35 8.12
C TYR A 183 -15.91 5.07 9.59
N LEU A 184 -15.93 6.09 10.47
CA LEU A 184 -15.75 5.89 11.91
C LEU A 184 -16.94 5.15 12.54
N THR A 185 -18.14 5.38 12.01
CA THR A 185 -19.38 4.74 12.47
C THR A 185 -19.72 3.46 11.72
N TYR A 186 -18.87 3.03 10.79
CA TYR A 186 -19.08 1.86 9.97
C TYR A 186 -18.45 0.63 10.64
N ASP A 187 -19.27 -0.38 10.93
CA ASP A 187 -18.82 -1.69 11.41
C ASP A 187 -18.84 -2.70 10.24
N PRO A 188 -17.68 -3.10 9.70
CA PRO A 188 -17.60 -4.05 8.59
C PRO A 188 -18.13 -5.47 8.94
N ASN A 189 -18.40 -5.74 10.22
CA ASN A 189 -18.96 -7.01 10.69
C ASN A 189 -20.45 -6.90 11.05
N TYR A 190 -21.07 -5.73 10.85
CA TYR A 190 -22.50 -5.50 11.05
C TYR A 190 -23.27 -5.66 9.73
N ASN A 191 -24.38 -6.40 9.75
CA ASN A 191 -25.22 -6.59 8.57
C ASN A 191 -26.22 -5.43 8.45
N TYR A 192 -25.85 -4.39 7.71
CA TYR A 192 -26.70 -3.22 7.48
C TYR A 192 -27.91 -3.50 6.56
N ASP A 193 -27.95 -4.67 5.91
CA ASP A 193 -29.06 -5.10 5.05
C ASP A 193 -30.27 -5.65 5.85
N ASP A 194 -30.14 -5.86 7.17
CA ASP A 194 -31.23 -6.39 8.02
C ASP A 194 -32.10 -5.28 8.66
N GLU A 195 -31.81 -3.99 8.44
CA GLU A 195 -32.53 -2.88 9.10
C GLU A 195 -33.78 -2.37 8.35
N ASP A 196 -34.07 -2.86 7.13
CA ASP A 196 -35.22 -2.40 6.34
C ASP A 196 -36.49 -3.30 6.45
N GLU A 197 -36.50 -4.33 7.30
CA GLU A 197 -37.68 -5.22 7.49
C GLU A 197 -38.36 -5.18 8.87
N ASP A 198 -37.90 -4.36 9.82
CA ASP A 198 -38.54 -4.24 11.16
C ASP A 198 -39.11 -2.83 11.46
N GLU A 199 -39.78 -2.22 10.48
CA GLU A 199 -40.84 -1.24 10.76
C GLU A 199 -42.13 -1.95 11.22
N ASN A 200 -42.12 -2.79 12.26
CA ASN A 200 -43.38 -3.27 12.87
C ASN A 200 -43.29 -3.55 14.38
N ALA A 201 -43.89 -2.61 15.14
CA ALA A 201 -44.55 -2.81 16.43
C ALA A 201 -43.67 -3.03 17.68
N MET A 202 -43.13 -1.93 18.21
CA MET A 202 -43.09 -1.73 19.66
C MET A 202 -44.09 -0.62 20.01
N ASP A 203 -45.38 -0.96 20.00
CA ASP A 203 -46.43 -0.14 20.60
C ASP A 203 -46.23 -0.19 22.12
N ALA A 204 -45.38 0.71 22.61
CA ALA A 204 -45.27 1.03 24.02
C ALA A 204 -46.12 2.28 24.26
N ASP A 205 -47.43 2.08 24.46
CA ASP A 205 -48.24 3.07 25.16
C ASP A 205 -48.78 2.46 26.47
N GLY A 206 -48.57 3.21 27.54
CA GLY A 206 -48.82 2.80 28.91
C GLY A 206 -49.92 3.63 29.58
N GLY A 207 -50.46 3.07 30.66
CA GLY A 207 -51.38 3.75 31.62
C GLY A 207 -52.81 3.87 31.09
N ASP A 208 -53.86 3.71 31.87
CA ASP A 208 -54.02 3.75 33.33
C ASP A 208 -55.33 3.04 33.71
N ASP A 209 -55.41 2.72 35.00
CA ASP A 209 -56.57 2.19 35.74
C ASP A 209 -57.93 2.85 35.41
N ASP A 210 -59.02 2.08 35.50
CA ASP A 210 -60.15 2.53 36.33
C ASP A 210 -61.16 1.40 36.65
N ASP A 211 -61.55 1.42 37.92
CA ASP A 211 -62.51 0.61 38.67
C ASP A 211 -63.97 0.85 38.25
N GLN A 212 -64.80 -0.21 38.26
CA GLN A 212 -66.21 -0.28 38.75
C GLN A 212 -67.09 -1.29 38.00
N GLY A 213 -67.74 -2.17 38.76
CA GLY A 213 -68.90 -2.99 38.33
C GLY A 213 -69.10 -4.27 39.13
#